data_AF-A0A2E5GSS3-F1
#
_entry.id   AF-A0A2E5GSS3-F1
#
_cell.length_a   1.000
_cell.length_b   1.000
_cell.length_c   1.000
_cell.angle_alpha   90.00
_cell.angle_beta   90.00
_cell.angle_gamma   90.00
#
_symmetry.space_group_name_H-M   'P 1'
#
loop_
_entity.id
_entity.type
_entity.pdbx_description
1 polymer ?
#
loop_
_entity_poly.entity_id
_entity_poly.type
_entity_poly.pdbx_seq_one_letter_code
_entity_poly.pdbx_strand_id
1 'polypeptide(L)'
;MSNRLKTLLASTAPTVAVESQKDKPVEKAPVVDLTGPALEHAEANLALATVGVEHADSDVNELMEIAAGLESICGAASATIPEGGLKRSGAAMLHVAVEGYANRLGLEESFVPGIESFGSEGEAITATQVSVEGIKETIQRVWEAVKAAVLKAIEAVKAWFAKFFINAEKIKARAEAIKAGVKDKTGDAKESKVSVGSAVAKLHKGGKLASVSTVAAEVKTVLGNVVTAQTELTKTAGELGDIVGKVAKENAEKGAELLVEAGLKLVEAPQAFKGTLDLKESTVDGEKAYFSDELFGGKVIKMVANEKSYSASLQDKADVKLDDADKEVSTLAVADIESLCDLVIDCADELAGAKDTVFDKGSDVKNDLLKAGKDASAALGDDADKAVASNTQAMVRMLPTFTRMVDQPSMALLAHSAKALGGVLDIAAASSKQYE
;
A
#
# COMPACT_ATOMS: atom_id res chain seq x y z
N MET A 1 18.16 2.24 16.16
CA MET A 1 16.78 2.28 15.63
C MET A 1 16.09 3.63 15.92
N SER A 2 16.75 4.78 15.73
CA SER A 2 16.12 6.12 15.97
C SER A 2 16.56 7.20 14.96
N ASN A 3 17.41 6.89 13.96
CA ASN A 3 17.83 7.89 12.96
C ASN A 3 16.78 8.15 11.87
N ARG A 4 15.86 7.21 11.58
CA ARG A 4 14.88 7.35 10.49
C ARG A 4 13.76 8.35 10.85
N LEU A 5 13.12 8.20 12.00
CA LEU A 5 12.10 9.14 12.49
C LEU A 5 12.68 10.52 12.79
N LYS A 6 13.90 10.57 13.36
CA LYS A 6 14.68 11.82 13.48
C LYS A 6 14.81 12.54 12.14
N THR A 7 15.08 11.81 11.05
CA THR A 7 15.20 12.39 9.70
C THR A 7 13.85 12.90 9.18
N LEU A 8 12.75 12.20 9.46
CA LEU A 8 11.41 12.59 9.04
C LEU A 8 10.94 13.87 9.76
N LEU A 9 11.20 14.00 11.07
CA LEU A 9 10.92 15.22 11.81
C LEU A 9 11.88 16.37 11.46
N ALA A 10 13.17 16.10 11.27
CA ALA A 10 14.15 17.12 10.89
C ALA A 10 13.85 17.75 9.52
N SER A 11 13.27 16.98 8.58
CA SER A 11 12.80 17.48 7.28
C SER A 11 11.67 18.52 7.38
N THR A 12 11.02 18.66 8.55
CA THR A 12 9.89 19.59 8.78
C THR A 12 10.27 20.84 9.59
N ALA A 13 11.52 20.93 10.07
CA ALA A 13 12.05 22.17 10.64
C ALA A 13 12.28 23.20 9.52
N PRO A 14 12.01 24.50 9.73
CA PRO A 14 12.11 25.53 8.70
C PRO A 14 13.57 25.82 8.38
N THR A 15 14.18 24.95 7.58
CA THR A 15 15.38 25.21 6.79
C THR A 15 15.55 23.99 5.91
N VAL A 16 15.20 24.11 4.63
CA VAL A 16 16.01 23.62 3.50
C VAL A 16 15.36 24.19 2.24
N ALA A 17 16.15 24.99 1.51
CA ALA A 17 15.88 25.34 0.13
C ALA A 17 15.65 24.06 -0.67
N VAL A 18 14.51 23.98 -1.34
CA VAL A 18 14.24 22.96 -2.35
C VAL A 18 15.25 23.17 -3.48
N GLU A 19 16.39 22.49 -3.41
CA GLU A 19 17.20 22.25 -4.60
C GLU A 19 16.39 21.32 -5.49
N SER A 20 15.67 21.95 -6.42
CA SER A 20 15.05 21.29 -7.55
C SER A 20 16.09 20.49 -8.33
N GLN A 21 16.12 19.18 -8.15
CA GLN A 21 16.71 18.27 -9.13
C GLN A 21 15.78 18.21 -10.34
N LYS A 22 15.90 19.23 -11.21
CA LYS A 22 15.41 19.16 -12.58
C LYS A 22 16.34 18.27 -13.42
N ASP A 23 15.70 17.44 -14.23
CA ASP A 23 16.20 16.80 -15.44
C ASP A 23 17.59 16.17 -15.38
N LYS A 24 17.61 14.87 -15.05
CA LYS A 24 18.53 13.96 -15.75
C LYS A 24 17.75 13.20 -16.81
N PRO A 25 18.17 13.24 -18.10
CA PRO A 25 17.55 12.47 -19.16
C PRO A 25 17.52 10.99 -18.76
N VAL A 26 16.36 10.37 -18.91
CA VAL A 26 16.23 8.91 -18.86
C VAL A 26 17.21 8.35 -19.89
N GLU A 27 18.27 7.74 -19.39
CA GLU A 27 19.26 7.04 -20.19
C GLU A 27 18.49 5.97 -20.98
N LYS A 28 18.59 6.03 -22.32
CA LYS A 28 17.92 5.07 -23.21
C LYS A 28 18.30 3.67 -22.73
N ALA A 29 17.28 2.88 -22.37
CA ALA A 29 17.45 1.54 -21.85
C ALA A 29 18.39 0.74 -22.78
N PRO A 30 19.41 0.06 -22.23
CA PRO A 30 20.30 -0.79 -23.02
C PRO A 30 19.49 -1.94 -23.62
N VAL A 31 20.00 -2.48 -24.73
CA VAL A 31 19.49 -3.65 -25.46
C VAL A 31 18.94 -4.68 -24.48
N VAL A 32 17.63 -4.92 -24.54
CA VAL A 32 16.93 -5.79 -23.60
C VAL A 32 17.40 -7.23 -23.83
N ASP A 33 18.17 -7.76 -22.89
CA ASP A 33 18.37 -9.20 -22.77
C ASP A 33 17.01 -9.84 -22.46
N LEU A 34 16.46 -10.63 -23.40
CA LEU A 34 15.13 -11.25 -23.32
C LEU A 34 15.17 -12.65 -22.68
N THR A 35 16.28 -13.00 -22.01
CA THR A 35 16.46 -14.30 -21.36
C THR A 35 15.72 -14.39 -20.01
N GLY A 36 15.49 -15.61 -19.52
CA GLY A 36 14.91 -15.87 -18.20
C GLY A 36 15.58 -15.10 -17.05
N PRO A 37 16.92 -15.03 -16.95
CA PRO A 37 17.63 -14.25 -15.93
C PRO A 37 17.29 -12.75 -15.90
N ALA A 38 17.05 -12.13 -17.05
CA ALA A 38 16.69 -10.71 -17.12
C ALA A 38 15.29 -10.45 -16.55
N LEU A 39 14.36 -11.40 -16.73
CA LEU A 39 13.04 -11.35 -16.13
C LEU A 39 13.09 -11.62 -14.63
N GLU A 40 13.88 -12.61 -14.18
CA GLU A 40 14.10 -12.86 -12.74
C GLU A 40 14.69 -11.63 -12.02
N HIS A 41 15.63 -10.94 -12.65
CA HIS A 41 16.16 -9.68 -12.13
C HIS A 41 15.11 -8.56 -12.09
N ALA A 42 14.22 -8.49 -13.09
CA ALA A 42 13.11 -7.54 -13.09
C ALA A 42 12.08 -7.85 -11.99
N GLU A 43 11.74 -9.13 -11.79
CA GLU A 43 10.90 -9.62 -10.68
C GLU A 43 11.53 -9.25 -9.32
N ALA A 44 12.84 -9.46 -9.14
CA ALA A 44 13.55 -9.12 -7.92
C ALA A 44 13.54 -7.60 -7.64
N ASN A 45 13.72 -6.77 -8.66
CA ASN A 45 13.64 -5.31 -8.53
C ASN A 45 12.24 -4.82 -8.17
N LEU A 46 11.20 -5.48 -8.70
CA LEU A 46 9.81 -5.19 -8.34
C LEU A 46 9.50 -5.62 -6.89
N ALA A 47 10.02 -6.77 -6.46
CA ALA A 47 9.92 -7.21 -5.06
C ALA A 47 10.61 -6.21 -4.11
N LEU A 48 11.81 -5.75 -4.45
CA LEU A 48 12.51 -4.71 -3.68
C LEU A 48 11.73 -3.39 -3.63
N ALA A 49 11.08 -3.00 -4.73
CA ALA A 49 10.21 -1.82 -4.74
C ALA A 49 8.99 -2.01 -3.82
N THR A 50 8.43 -3.22 -3.75
CA THR A 50 7.30 -3.56 -2.87
C THR A 50 7.71 -3.37 -1.41
N VAL A 51 8.89 -3.88 -1.04
CA VAL A 51 9.49 -3.65 0.29
C VAL A 51 9.68 -2.16 0.57
N GLY A 52 10.04 -1.36 -0.44
CA GLY A 52 10.15 0.09 -0.31
C GLY A 52 8.82 0.76 0.05
N VAL A 53 7.72 0.32 -0.56
CA VAL A 53 6.36 0.80 -0.22
C VAL A 53 5.96 0.36 1.19
N GLU A 54 6.19 -0.90 1.56
CA GLU A 54 5.90 -1.42 2.90
C GLU A 54 6.65 -0.64 3.99
N HIS A 55 7.91 -0.26 3.74
CA HIS A 55 8.67 0.58 4.66
C HIS A 55 8.07 1.98 4.80
N ALA A 56 7.68 2.62 3.70
CA ALA A 56 7.04 3.94 3.74
C ALA A 56 5.69 3.87 4.49
N ASP A 57 4.92 2.80 4.27
CA ASP A 57 3.68 2.54 4.99
C ASP A 57 3.90 2.32 6.50
N SER A 58 4.97 1.60 6.86
CA SER A 58 5.36 1.39 8.25
C SER A 58 5.72 2.70 8.94
N ASP A 59 6.47 3.59 8.28
CA ASP A 59 6.82 4.90 8.82
C ASP A 59 5.56 5.75 9.09
N VAL A 60 4.57 5.70 8.18
CA VAL A 60 3.27 6.36 8.38
C VAL A 60 2.55 5.78 9.60
N ASN A 61 2.47 4.44 9.71
CA ASN A 61 1.79 3.79 10.84
C ASN A 61 2.42 4.11 12.18
N GLU A 62 3.75 4.14 12.25
CA GLU A 62 4.46 4.51 13.47
C GLU A 62 4.17 5.96 13.89
N LEU A 63 4.20 6.90 12.94
CA LEU A 63 3.87 8.30 13.24
C LEU A 63 2.40 8.48 13.65
N MET A 64 1.48 7.71 13.06
CA MET A 64 0.07 7.69 13.45
C MET A 64 -0.13 7.19 14.88
N GLU A 65 0.59 6.12 15.27
CA GLU A 65 0.56 5.57 16.63
C GLU A 65 1.09 6.59 17.64
N ILE A 66 2.19 7.28 17.31
CA ILE A 66 2.77 8.31 18.15
C ILE A 66 1.81 9.49 18.32
N ALA A 67 1.20 9.97 17.23
CA ALA A 67 0.20 11.04 17.27
C ALA A 67 -0.98 10.68 18.19
N ALA A 68 -1.57 9.50 18.00
CA ALA A 68 -2.70 9.03 18.81
C ALA A 68 -2.33 8.89 20.29
N GLY A 69 -1.12 8.40 20.60
CA GLY A 69 -0.61 8.29 21.96
C GLY A 69 -0.46 9.65 22.64
N LEU A 70 0.18 10.61 21.96
CA LEU A 70 0.35 11.98 22.47
C LEU A 70 -1.00 12.69 22.66
N GLU A 71 -1.94 12.51 21.75
CA GLU A 71 -3.30 13.07 21.85
C GLU A 71 -4.08 12.49 23.04
N SER A 72 -3.97 11.19 23.29
CA SER A 72 -4.58 10.54 24.46
C SER A 72 -4.02 11.13 25.75
N ILE A 73 -2.71 11.30 25.84
CA ILE A 73 -2.03 11.94 26.97
C ILE A 73 -2.49 13.39 27.13
N CYS A 74 -2.55 14.16 26.03
CA CYS A 74 -2.99 15.54 26.02
C CYS A 74 -4.43 15.68 26.53
N GLY A 75 -5.33 14.79 26.08
CA GLY A 75 -6.72 14.75 26.51
C GLY A 75 -6.84 14.44 28.00
N ALA A 76 -6.11 13.44 28.50
CA ALA A 76 -6.08 13.09 29.92
C ALA A 76 -5.55 14.24 30.79
N ALA A 77 -4.44 14.88 30.40
CA ALA A 77 -3.89 16.03 31.11
C ALA A 77 -4.86 17.22 31.11
N SER A 78 -5.48 17.51 29.97
CA SER A 78 -6.46 18.60 29.82
C SER A 78 -7.68 18.42 30.73
N ALA A 79 -8.15 17.19 30.89
CA ALA A 79 -9.28 16.87 31.75
C ALA A 79 -9.04 17.17 33.24
N THR A 80 -7.78 17.27 33.66
CA THR A 80 -7.43 17.60 35.07
C THR A 80 -7.44 19.10 35.35
N ILE A 81 -7.42 19.96 34.34
CA ILE A 81 -7.35 21.43 34.51
C ILE A 81 -8.52 21.97 35.34
N PRO A 82 -9.79 21.58 35.08
CA PRO A 82 -10.93 22.02 35.91
C PRO A 82 -10.86 21.53 37.37
N GLU A 83 -10.10 20.47 37.64
CA GLU A 83 -9.94 19.86 38.96
C GLU A 83 -8.68 20.37 39.71
N GLY A 84 -8.10 21.48 39.25
CA GLY A 84 -6.91 22.07 39.86
C GLY A 84 -5.58 21.53 39.32
N GLY A 85 -5.60 20.98 38.12
CA GLY A 85 -4.42 20.52 37.38
C GLY A 85 -3.77 19.24 37.93
N LEU A 86 -2.77 18.75 37.19
CA LEU A 86 -1.98 17.59 37.59
C LEU A 86 -1.25 17.84 38.91
N LYS A 87 -1.27 16.85 39.80
CA LYS A 87 -0.42 16.84 41.00
C LYS A 87 0.94 16.24 40.65
N ARG A 88 1.96 16.43 41.51
CA ARG A 88 3.34 15.96 41.27
C ARG A 88 3.47 14.52 40.78
N SER A 89 2.69 13.58 41.32
CA SER A 89 2.69 12.18 40.88
C SER A 89 2.15 12.02 39.45
N GLY A 90 1.07 12.72 39.10
CA GLY A 90 0.52 12.76 37.75
C GLY A 90 1.47 13.46 36.77
N ALA A 91 2.16 14.52 37.20
CA ALA A 91 3.19 15.18 36.40
C ALA A 91 4.39 14.26 36.14
N ALA A 92 4.84 13.47 37.12
CA ALA A 92 5.89 12.48 36.92
C ALA A 92 5.47 11.40 35.90
N MET A 93 4.22 10.94 35.96
CA MET A 93 3.67 10.01 34.95
C MET A 93 3.58 10.65 33.57
N LEU A 94 3.20 11.93 33.49
CA LEU A 94 3.16 12.70 32.26
C LEU A 94 4.55 12.80 31.62
N HIS A 95 5.59 13.12 32.39
CA HIS A 95 6.99 13.15 31.93
C HIS A 95 7.39 11.82 31.29
N VAL A 96 7.19 10.71 31.98
CA VAL A 96 7.56 9.37 31.47
C VAL A 96 6.79 9.03 30.20
N ALA A 97 5.49 9.32 30.16
CA ALA A 97 4.64 9.02 29.01
C ALA A 97 5.04 9.86 27.78
N VAL A 98 5.29 11.16 27.98
CA VAL A 98 5.72 12.08 26.93
C VAL A 98 7.12 11.75 26.44
N GLU A 99 8.07 11.48 27.35
CA GLU A 99 9.43 11.06 27.00
C GLU A 99 9.44 9.77 26.19
N GLY A 100 8.56 8.81 26.49
CA GLY A 100 8.42 7.57 25.72
C GLY A 100 8.15 7.83 24.23
N TYR A 101 7.27 8.77 23.92
CA TYR A 101 6.94 9.15 22.55
C TYR A 101 7.98 10.11 21.94
N ALA A 102 8.44 11.11 22.70
CA ALA A 102 9.45 12.07 22.27
C ALA A 102 10.77 11.38 21.88
N ASN A 103 11.20 10.36 22.63
CA ASN A 103 12.40 9.59 22.32
C ASN A 103 12.28 8.78 21.01
N ARG A 104 11.09 8.25 20.68
CA ARG A 104 10.84 7.57 19.39
C ARG A 104 10.98 8.56 18.23
N LEU A 105 10.48 9.76 18.43
CA LEU A 105 10.62 10.90 17.52
C LEU A 105 12.04 11.49 17.50
N GLY A 106 12.86 11.14 18.49
CA GLY A 106 14.20 11.66 18.67
C GLY A 106 14.26 13.12 19.09
N LEU A 107 13.21 13.60 19.75
CA LEU A 107 13.15 14.89 20.43
C LEU A 107 13.80 14.72 21.81
N GLU A 108 14.87 15.46 22.07
CA GLU A 108 15.63 15.38 23.34
C GLU A 108 15.19 16.44 24.37
N GLU A 109 14.34 17.40 23.97
CA GLU A 109 13.81 18.44 24.87
C GLU A 109 12.50 18.02 25.55
N SER A 110 12.47 18.16 26.89
CA SER A 110 11.24 18.00 27.67
C SER A 110 10.39 19.27 27.59
N PHE A 111 9.23 19.16 26.96
CA PHE A 111 8.21 20.23 26.88
C PHE A 111 7.19 20.15 28.03
N VAL A 112 7.49 19.36 29.06
CA VAL A 112 6.73 19.31 30.32
C VAL A 112 7.55 20.07 31.38
N PRO A 113 7.00 21.05 32.10
CA PRO A 113 7.70 21.74 33.18
C PRO A 113 8.21 20.78 34.26
N GLY A 114 9.25 21.15 34.99
CA GLY A 114 9.77 20.32 36.09
C GLY A 114 8.68 19.97 37.12
N ILE A 115 8.77 18.79 37.74
CA ILE A 115 7.78 18.29 38.72
C ILE A 115 7.54 19.31 39.87
N GLU A 116 8.55 20.11 40.17
CA GLU A 116 8.54 21.19 41.16
C GLU A 116 7.44 22.24 40.87
N SER A 117 7.17 22.52 39.59
CA SER A 117 6.13 23.46 39.14
C SER A 117 4.71 22.98 39.39
N PHE A 118 4.52 21.74 39.85
CA PHE A 118 3.22 21.15 40.20
C PHE A 118 3.00 21.10 41.73
N GLY A 119 3.66 21.99 42.47
CA GLY A 119 3.73 21.98 43.94
C GLY A 119 2.52 22.59 44.65
N SER A 120 1.97 23.68 44.14
CA SER A 120 0.75 24.32 44.65
C SER A 120 -0.37 24.29 43.60
N GLU A 121 -1.63 24.47 44.02
CA GLU A 121 -2.79 24.30 43.13
C GLU A 121 -2.82 25.31 41.96
N GLY A 122 -2.54 26.59 42.22
CA GLY A 122 -2.46 27.60 41.16
C GLY A 122 -1.30 27.34 40.19
N GLU A 123 -0.13 26.96 40.70
CA GLU A 123 1.03 26.62 39.87
C GLU A 123 0.79 25.33 39.07
N ALA A 124 0.11 24.34 39.66
CA ALA A 124 -0.23 23.08 39.01
C ALA A 124 -1.19 23.27 37.83
N ILE A 125 -2.19 24.16 37.94
CA ILE A 125 -3.07 24.51 36.82
C ILE A 125 -2.25 25.11 35.68
N THR A 126 -1.42 26.12 35.96
CA THR A 126 -0.60 26.77 34.93
C THR A 126 0.42 25.81 34.32
N ALA A 127 1.11 25.00 35.13
CA ALA A 127 2.07 24.02 34.64
C ALA A 127 1.40 22.93 33.79
N THR A 128 0.18 22.51 34.15
CA THR A 128 -0.61 21.57 33.34
C THR A 128 -1.02 22.21 32.01
N GLN A 129 -1.46 23.47 32.01
CA GLN A 129 -1.79 24.20 30.78
C GLN A 129 -0.57 24.33 29.86
N VAL A 130 0.60 24.73 30.40
CA VAL A 130 1.85 24.80 29.63
C VAL A 130 2.22 23.45 29.03
N SER A 131 2.08 22.38 29.82
CA SER A 131 2.35 21.01 29.33
C SER A 131 1.41 20.62 28.20
N VAL A 132 0.11 20.91 28.35
CA VAL A 132 -0.92 20.63 27.34
C VAL A 132 -0.61 21.38 26.04
N GLU A 133 -0.26 22.66 26.11
CA GLU A 133 0.11 23.42 24.92
C GLU A 133 1.40 22.88 24.26
N GLY A 134 2.43 22.54 25.05
CA GLY A 134 3.65 21.92 24.52
C GLY A 134 3.39 20.56 23.85
N ILE A 135 2.49 19.75 24.42
CA ILE A 135 2.07 18.48 23.81
C ILE A 135 1.29 18.74 22.51
N LYS A 136 0.37 19.72 22.47
CA LYS A 136 -0.36 20.10 21.25
C LYS A 136 0.57 20.55 20.13
N GLU A 137 1.55 21.39 20.42
CA GLU A 137 2.56 21.79 19.44
C GLU A 137 3.34 20.60 18.90
N THR A 138 3.68 19.64 19.77
CA THR A 138 4.37 18.41 19.35
C THR A 138 3.49 17.54 18.47
N ILE A 139 2.21 17.37 18.82
CA ILE A 139 1.21 16.67 18.00
C ILE A 139 1.12 17.30 16.60
N GLN A 140 1.08 18.64 16.52
CA GLN A 140 1.06 19.34 15.23
C GLN A 140 2.31 19.02 14.38
N ARG A 141 3.51 19.02 14.98
CA ARG A 141 4.75 18.65 14.28
C ARG A 141 4.72 17.20 13.80
N VAL A 142 4.23 16.27 14.63
CA VAL A 142 4.05 14.87 14.24
C VAL A 142 3.08 14.77 13.07
N TRP A 143 2.00 15.56 13.05
CA TRP A 143 1.04 15.54 11.95
C TRP A 143 1.64 16.04 10.63
N GLU A 144 2.49 17.07 10.66
CA GLU A 144 3.25 17.47 9.47
C GLU A 144 4.22 16.37 9.00
N ALA A 145 4.84 15.64 9.94
CA ALA A 145 5.67 14.48 9.60
C ALA A 145 4.84 13.32 9.01
N VAL A 146 3.61 13.07 9.50
CA VAL A 146 2.69 12.09 8.91
C VAL A 146 2.39 12.47 7.46
N LYS A 147 2.02 13.73 7.18
CA LYS A 147 1.76 14.20 5.81
C LYS A 147 2.96 13.97 4.90
N ALA A 148 4.16 14.31 5.37
CA ALA A 148 5.40 14.09 4.62
C ALA A 148 5.67 12.60 4.37
N ALA A 149 5.40 11.73 5.35
CA ALA A 149 5.53 10.29 5.21
C ALA A 149 4.51 9.72 4.20
N VAL A 150 3.27 10.21 4.19
CA VAL A 150 2.26 9.79 3.19
C VAL A 150 2.66 10.23 1.79
N LEU A 151 3.20 11.45 1.61
CA LEU A 151 3.73 11.88 0.31
C LEU A 151 4.86 10.95 -0.18
N LYS A 152 5.78 10.56 0.71
CA LYS A 152 6.83 9.58 0.39
C LYS A 152 6.26 8.20 0.05
N ALA A 153 5.20 7.77 0.73
CA ALA A 153 4.51 6.52 0.40
C ALA A 153 3.87 6.59 -1.00
N ILE A 154 3.22 7.72 -1.36
CA ILE A 154 2.69 7.95 -2.70
C ILE A 154 3.80 7.90 -3.76
N GLU A 155 4.95 8.53 -3.50
CA GLU A 155 6.11 8.48 -4.40
C GLU A 155 6.67 7.06 -4.55
N ALA A 156 6.77 6.31 -3.44
CA ALA A 156 7.20 4.92 -3.47
C ALA A 156 6.26 4.05 -4.32
N VAL A 157 4.95 4.27 -4.20
CA VAL A 157 3.93 3.60 -5.02
C VAL A 157 4.06 3.99 -6.49
N LYS A 158 4.22 5.28 -6.83
CA LYS A 158 4.46 5.73 -8.21
C LYS A 158 5.70 5.07 -8.80
N ALA A 159 6.79 5.00 -8.04
CA ALA A 159 8.02 4.34 -8.44
C ALA A 159 7.82 2.82 -8.63
N TRP A 160 6.99 2.20 -7.78
CA TRP A 160 6.61 0.80 -7.92
C TRP A 160 5.85 0.56 -9.23
N PHE A 161 4.81 1.35 -9.52
CA PHE A 161 4.04 1.22 -10.77
C PHE A 161 4.90 1.46 -12.00
N ALA A 162 5.79 2.45 -11.98
CA ALA A 162 6.75 2.68 -13.07
C ALA A 162 7.61 1.43 -13.34
N LYS A 163 8.13 0.78 -12.28
CA LYS A 163 8.89 -0.47 -12.41
C LYS A 163 8.00 -1.64 -12.87
N PHE A 164 6.76 -1.70 -12.40
CA PHE A 164 5.81 -2.73 -12.82
C PHE A 164 5.55 -2.67 -14.33
N PHE A 165 5.23 -1.49 -14.88
CA PHE A 165 4.96 -1.34 -16.30
C PHE A 165 6.19 -1.62 -17.17
N ILE A 166 7.39 -1.22 -16.72
CA ILE A 166 8.65 -1.62 -17.39
C ILE A 166 8.80 -3.15 -17.40
N ASN A 167 8.42 -3.83 -16.32
CA ASN A 167 8.45 -5.30 -16.27
C ASN A 167 7.41 -5.93 -17.20
N ALA A 168 6.20 -5.36 -17.26
CA ALA A 168 5.14 -5.82 -18.16
C ALA A 168 5.57 -5.71 -19.64
N GLU A 169 6.24 -4.63 -20.03
CA GLU A 169 6.82 -4.48 -21.39
C GLU A 169 7.88 -5.55 -21.69
N LYS A 170 8.71 -5.93 -20.70
CA LYS A 170 9.68 -7.02 -20.86
C LYS A 170 9.02 -8.38 -21.00
N ILE A 171 7.95 -8.64 -20.25
CA ILE A 171 7.14 -9.86 -20.38
C ILE A 171 6.55 -9.93 -21.79
N LYS A 172 6.00 -8.83 -22.31
CA LYS A 172 5.49 -8.73 -23.68
C LYS A 172 6.56 -9.04 -24.71
N ALA A 173 7.71 -8.35 -24.65
CA ALA A 173 8.80 -8.54 -25.60
C ALA A 173 9.33 -9.99 -25.59
N ARG A 174 9.36 -10.63 -24.42
CA ARG A 174 9.72 -12.04 -24.30
C ARG A 174 8.69 -12.97 -24.97
N ALA A 175 7.40 -12.70 -24.78
CA ALA A 175 6.33 -13.46 -25.44
C ALA A 175 6.40 -13.33 -26.98
N GLU A 176 6.62 -12.11 -27.50
CA GLU A 176 6.82 -11.86 -28.93
C GLU A 176 8.03 -12.64 -29.49
N ALA A 177 9.15 -12.65 -28.76
CA ALA A 177 10.35 -13.38 -29.15
C ALA A 177 10.14 -14.90 -29.18
N ILE A 178 9.45 -15.46 -28.17
CA ILE A 178 9.11 -16.89 -28.14
C ILE A 178 8.20 -17.23 -29.32
N LYS A 179 7.15 -16.44 -29.56
CA LYS A 179 6.22 -16.62 -30.67
C LYS A 179 6.94 -16.61 -32.02
N ALA A 180 7.78 -15.59 -32.25
CA ALA A 180 8.57 -15.50 -33.48
C ALA A 180 9.51 -16.70 -33.65
N GLY A 181 10.06 -17.22 -32.55
CA GLY A 181 10.95 -18.38 -32.54
C GLY A 181 10.29 -19.71 -32.88
N VAL A 182 8.96 -19.82 -32.85
CA VAL A 182 8.23 -21.07 -33.18
C VAL A 182 7.46 -21.04 -34.50
N LYS A 183 7.32 -19.86 -35.12
CA LYS A 183 6.45 -19.62 -36.29
C LYS A 183 6.70 -20.56 -37.49
N ASP A 184 7.95 -20.92 -37.74
CA ASP A 184 8.34 -21.78 -38.87
C ASP A 184 8.68 -23.21 -38.44
N LYS A 185 8.53 -23.52 -37.15
CA LYS A 185 8.88 -24.83 -36.61
C LYS A 185 7.78 -25.83 -36.87
N THR A 186 8.15 -27.01 -37.35
CA THR A 186 7.21 -28.09 -37.71
C THR A 186 7.75 -29.44 -37.26
N GLY A 187 6.88 -30.46 -37.22
CA GLY A 187 7.24 -31.82 -36.83
C GLY A 187 7.03 -32.13 -35.36
N ASP A 188 7.43 -33.34 -34.96
CA ASP A 188 7.29 -33.84 -33.60
C ASP A 188 8.36 -33.24 -32.67
N ALA A 189 7.98 -33.02 -31.42
CA ALA A 189 8.93 -32.58 -30.39
C ALA A 189 10.02 -33.64 -30.18
N LYS A 190 11.28 -33.20 -30.03
CA LYS A 190 12.42 -34.07 -29.70
C LYS A 190 12.20 -34.83 -28.39
N GLU A 191 11.69 -34.15 -27.38
CA GLU A 191 11.31 -34.73 -26.10
C GLU A 191 9.82 -34.48 -25.83
N SER A 192 9.12 -35.51 -25.33
CA SER A 192 7.70 -35.41 -24.97
C SER A 192 7.45 -34.64 -23.68
N LYS A 193 8.51 -34.38 -22.90
CA LYS A 193 8.47 -33.63 -21.65
C LYS A 193 9.61 -32.63 -21.59
N VAL A 194 9.39 -31.54 -20.87
CA VAL A 194 10.41 -30.53 -20.56
C VAL A 194 10.49 -30.28 -19.06
N SER A 195 11.71 -30.04 -18.58
CA SER A 195 11.90 -29.60 -17.19
C SER A 195 11.53 -28.14 -17.04
N VAL A 196 10.76 -27.83 -16.00
CA VAL A 196 10.20 -26.49 -15.74
C VAL A 196 10.74 -25.85 -14.46
N GLY A 197 11.69 -26.50 -13.79
CA GLY A 197 12.50 -25.92 -12.70
C GLY A 197 11.67 -25.14 -11.66
N SER A 198 11.91 -23.83 -11.57
CA SER A 198 11.27 -22.91 -10.62
C SER A 198 9.86 -22.47 -11.01
N ALA A 199 9.40 -22.72 -12.24
CA ALA A 199 8.06 -22.32 -12.70
C ALA A 199 6.95 -23.03 -11.91
N VAL A 200 7.20 -24.24 -11.39
CA VAL A 200 6.24 -24.98 -10.57
C VAL A 200 5.81 -24.16 -9.34
N ALA A 201 6.76 -23.50 -8.68
CA ALA A 201 6.49 -22.66 -7.52
C ALA A 201 5.67 -21.40 -7.86
N LYS A 202 5.62 -21.00 -9.13
CA LYS A 202 4.83 -19.85 -9.62
C LYS A 202 3.41 -20.26 -10.03
N LEU A 203 3.22 -21.52 -10.42
CA LEU A 203 2.05 -21.98 -11.18
C LEU A 203 1.17 -23.02 -10.46
N HIS A 204 1.60 -23.54 -9.32
CA HIS A 204 0.81 -24.57 -8.62
C HIS A 204 -0.47 -24.01 -7.99
N LYS A 205 -1.50 -24.86 -7.89
CA LYS A 205 -2.77 -24.61 -7.21
C LYS A 205 -3.25 -25.91 -6.58
N GLY A 206 -3.59 -25.91 -5.30
CA GLY A 206 -3.91 -27.12 -4.53
C GLY A 206 -2.72 -28.09 -4.39
N GLY A 207 -1.50 -27.55 -4.42
CA GLY A 207 -0.26 -28.33 -4.38
C GLY A 207 0.09 -29.11 -5.63
N LYS A 208 -0.62 -28.88 -6.74
CA LYS A 208 -0.32 -29.50 -8.04
C LYS A 208 -0.09 -28.42 -9.08
N LEU A 209 0.76 -28.73 -10.06
CA LEU A 209 0.98 -27.83 -11.18
C LEU A 209 -0.31 -27.66 -12.00
N ALA A 210 -0.76 -26.42 -12.16
CA ALA A 210 -1.89 -26.12 -13.03
C ALA A 210 -1.46 -26.12 -14.51
N SER A 211 -2.40 -26.38 -15.42
CA SER A 211 -2.12 -26.25 -16.85
C SER A 211 -1.86 -24.79 -17.21
N VAL A 212 -0.85 -24.56 -18.06
CA VAL A 212 -0.44 -23.21 -18.46
C VAL A 212 -1.55 -22.41 -19.17
N SER A 213 -2.45 -23.09 -19.89
CA SER A 213 -3.60 -22.45 -20.54
C SER A 213 -4.63 -21.95 -19.53
N THR A 214 -4.91 -22.75 -18.49
CA THR A 214 -5.78 -22.32 -17.39
C THR A 214 -5.15 -21.20 -16.59
N VAL A 215 -3.84 -21.27 -16.32
CA VAL A 215 -3.10 -20.18 -15.66
C VAL A 215 -3.26 -18.88 -16.44
N ALA A 216 -2.92 -18.90 -17.73
CA ALA A 216 -2.94 -17.72 -18.56
C ALA A 216 -4.35 -17.09 -18.61
N ALA A 217 -5.40 -17.90 -18.82
CA ALA A 217 -6.78 -17.43 -18.85
C ALA A 217 -7.24 -16.84 -17.51
N GLU A 218 -6.99 -17.52 -16.39
CA GLU A 218 -7.33 -17.02 -15.05
C GLU A 218 -6.56 -15.72 -14.73
N VAL A 219 -5.28 -15.62 -15.10
CA VAL A 219 -4.50 -14.39 -14.91
C VAL A 219 -5.07 -13.24 -15.75
N LYS A 220 -5.44 -13.48 -17.01
CA LYS A 220 -6.09 -12.45 -17.85
C LYS A 220 -7.36 -11.93 -17.18
N THR A 221 -8.19 -12.84 -16.65
CA THR A 221 -9.37 -12.47 -15.87
C THR A 221 -8.98 -11.62 -14.66
N VAL A 222 -8.04 -12.07 -13.82
CA VAL A 222 -7.57 -11.31 -12.64
C VAL A 222 -7.03 -9.92 -13.01
N LEU A 223 -6.34 -9.75 -14.15
CA LEU A 223 -5.84 -8.45 -14.58
C LEU A 223 -6.96 -7.49 -14.97
N GLY A 224 -7.91 -7.91 -15.81
CA GLY A 224 -9.07 -7.08 -16.17
C GLY A 224 -9.88 -6.67 -14.92
N ASN A 225 -9.99 -7.60 -13.99
CA ASN A 225 -10.64 -7.41 -12.70
C ASN A 225 -9.96 -6.36 -11.82
N VAL A 226 -8.62 -6.39 -11.73
CA VAL A 226 -7.84 -5.37 -11.03
C VAL A 226 -8.08 -4.00 -11.63
N VAL A 227 -8.12 -3.89 -12.97
CA VAL A 227 -8.38 -2.62 -13.66
C VAL A 227 -9.76 -2.05 -13.31
N THR A 228 -10.80 -2.90 -13.30
CA THR A 228 -12.16 -2.49 -12.89
C THR A 228 -12.19 -2.05 -11.43
N ALA A 229 -11.69 -2.88 -10.51
CA ALA A 229 -11.70 -2.58 -9.09
C ALA A 229 -10.89 -1.33 -8.76
N GLN A 230 -9.72 -1.14 -9.39
CA GLN A 230 -8.90 0.06 -9.22
C GLN A 230 -9.66 1.33 -9.63
N THR A 231 -10.44 1.26 -10.71
CA THR A 231 -11.27 2.39 -11.17
C THR A 231 -12.33 2.74 -10.12
N GLU A 232 -13.00 1.73 -9.55
CA GLU A 232 -14.00 1.92 -8.49
C GLU A 232 -13.37 2.48 -7.22
N LEU A 233 -12.25 1.92 -6.77
CA LEU A 233 -11.53 2.40 -5.58
C LEU A 233 -11.01 3.83 -5.74
N THR A 234 -10.54 4.19 -6.94
CA THR A 234 -10.13 5.57 -7.28
C THR A 234 -11.31 6.52 -7.19
N LYS A 235 -12.50 6.11 -7.66
CA LYS A 235 -13.72 6.91 -7.51
C LYS A 235 -14.11 7.06 -6.03
N THR A 236 -14.12 5.97 -5.27
CA THR A 236 -14.41 5.99 -3.83
C THR A 236 -13.43 6.89 -3.08
N ALA A 237 -12.15 6.88 -3.44
CA ALA A 237 -11.15 7.79 -2.89
C ALA A 237 -11.44 9.26 -3.22
N GLY A 238 -11.96 9.56 -4.40
CA GLY A 238 -12.41 10.91 -4.77
C GLY A 238 -13.60 11.36 -3.91
N GLU A 239 -14.59 10.49 -3.73
CA GLU A 239 -15.74 10.76 -2.85
C GLU A 239 -15.31 10.95 -1.38
N LEU A 240 -14.32 10.17 -0.92
CA LEU A 240 -13.71 10.35 0.40
C LEU A 240 -12.99 11.70 0.49
N GLY A 241 -12.31 12.15 -0.57
CA GLY A 241 -11.71 13.49 -0.66
C GLY A 241 -12.74 14.60 -0.51
N ASP A 242 -13.90 14.46 -1.15
CA ASP A 242 -15.01 15.41 -0.99
C ASP A 242 -15.57 15.43 0.44
N ILE A 243 -15.69 14.25 1.07
CA ILE A 243 -16.12 14.13 2.48
C ILE A 243 -15.11 14.81 3.40
N VAL A 244 -13.82 14.54 3.22
CA VAL A 244 -12.73 15.19 3.96
C VAL A 244 -12.81 16.72 3.79
N GLY A 245 -13.01 17.21 2.57
CA GLY A 245 -13.09 18.65 2.29
C GLY A 245 -14.32 19.36 2.89
N LYS A 246 -15.34 18.60 3.33
CA LYS A 246 -16.57 19.13 3.94
C LYS A 246 -16.54 19.09 5.47
N VAL A 247 -15.88 18.11 6.09
CA VAL A 247 -16.00 17.84 7.53
C VAL A 247 -15.77 19.07 8.43
N ALA A 248 -14.81 19.93 8.09
CA ALA A 248 -14.46 21.12 8.86
C ALA A 248 -15.43 22.30 8.66
N LYS A 249 -16.27 22.24 7.63
CA LYS A 249 -17.23 23.30 7.26
C LYS A 249 -18.64 23.03 7.80
N GLU A 250 -18.84 21.84 8.33
CA GLU A 250 -20.13 21.38 8.83
C GLU A 250 -20.21 21.51 10.36
N ASN A 251 -21.43 21.42 10.90
CA ASN A 251 -21.63 21.38 12.33
C ASN A 251 -21.22 20.01 12.94
N ALA A 252 -21.18 19.92 14.26
CA ALA A 252 -20.71 18.73 14.98
C ALA A 252 -21.49 17.45 14.63
N GLU A 253 -22.82 17.54 14.53
CA GLU A 253 -23.69 16.40 14.20
C GLU A 253 -23.42 15.91 12.78
N LYS A 254 -23.42 16.83 11.81
CA LYS A 254 -23.18 16.50 10.41
C LYS A 254 -21.75 16.02 10.15
N GLY A 255 -20.77 16.58 10.86
CA GLY A 255 -19.39 16.10 10.84
C GLY A 255 -19.25 14.67 11.35
N ALA A 256 -20.04 14.27 12.35
CA ALA A 256 -20.05 12.90 12.86
C ALA A 256 -20.70 11.93 11.85
N GLU A 257 -21.78 12.34 11.19
CA GLU A 257 -22.38 11.56 10.08
C GLU A 257 -21.39 11.34 8.94
N LEU A 258 -20.63 12.37 8.56
CA LEU A 258 -19.60 12.27 7.51
C LEU A 258 -18.49 11.28 7.87
N LEU A 259 -18.09 11.20 9.15
CA LEU A 259 -17.14 10.19 9.64
C LEU A 259 -17.67 8.78 9.48
N VAL A 260 -18.95 8.56 9.83
CA VAL A 260 -19.60 7.26 9.66
C VAL A 260 -19.67 6.91 8.17
N GLU A 261 -20.04 7.87 7.31
CA GLU A 261 -20.07 7.67 5.86
C GLU A 261 -18.68 7.27 5.31
N ALA A 262 -17.62 7.95 5.74
CA ALA A 262 -16.26 7.61 5.34
C ALA A 262 -15.83 6.21 5.81
N GLY A 263 -16.17 5.84 7.06
CA GLY A 263 -15.91 4.52 7.62
C GLY A 263 -16.67 3.41 6.87
N LEU A 264 -17.93 3.64 6.49
CA LEU A 264 -18.71 2.69 5.70
C LEU A 264 -18.09 2.47 4.32
N LYS A 265 -17.64 3.54 3.64
CA LYS A 265 -16.94 3.42 2.35
C LYS A 265 -15.68 2.56 2.45
N LEU A 266 -14.95 2.62 3.57
CA LEU A 266 -13.80 1.73 3.81
C LEU A 266 -14.21 0.26 3.98
N VAL A 267 -15.25 0.01 4.77
CA VAL A 267 -15.77 -1.36 5.01
C VAL A 267 -16.29 -1.99 3.71
N GLU A 268 -16.84 -1.16 2.81
CA GLU A 268 -17.37 -1.59 1.51
C GLU A 268 -16.29 -1.67 0.42
N ALA A 269 -15.10 -1.09 0.60
CA ALA A 269 -14.04 -1.08 -0.41
C ALA A 269 -13.65 -2.47 -0.94
N PRO A 270 -13.56 -3.54 -0.12
CA PRO A 270 -13.31 -4.90 -0.63
C PRO A 270 -14.40 -5.41 -1.59
N GLN A 271 -15.62 -4.85 -1.56
CA GLN A 271 -16.70 -5.26 -2.45
C GLN A 271 -16.39 -4.95 -3.93
N ALA A 272 -15.49 -4.00 -4.22
CA ALA A 272 -14.98 -3.74 -5.57
C ALA A 272 -14.32 -4.98 -6.21
N PHE A 273 -13.93 -5.96 -5.39
CA PHE A 273 -13.34 -7.23 -5.83
C PHE A 273 -14.26 -8.45 -5.66
N LYS A 274 -15.46 -8.29 -5.06
CA LYS A 274 -16.25 -9.44 -4.61
C LYS A 274 -16.86 -10.26 -5.74
N GLY A 275 -17.33 -9.64 -6.83
CA GLY A 275 -17.93 -10.36 -7.97
C GLY A 275 -16.91 -11.15 -8.80
N THR A 276 -15.66 -11.21 -8.35
CA THR A 276 -14.53 -11.19 -9.26
C THR A 276 -13.34 -12.01 -8.73
N LEU A 277 -13.06 -11.91 -7.43
CA LEU A 277 -12.12 -12.78 -6.71
C LEU A 277 -12.86 -13.77 -5.78
N ASP A 278 -14.20 -13.84 -5.88
CA ASP A 278 -15.08 -14.65 -5.04
C ASP A 278 -14.73 -14.51 -3.54
N LEU A 279 -14.59 -13.26 -3.10
CA LEU A 279 -14.11 -12.96 -1.75
C LEU A 279 -15.05 -13.55 -0.68
N LYS A 280 -14.47 -14.39 0.18
CA LYS A 280 -15.13 -15.03 1.32
C LYS A 280 -14.85 -14.22 2.58
N GLU A 281 -15.92 -13.80 3.25
CA GLU A 281 -15.83 -13.11 4.54
C GLU A 281 -15.45 -14.10 5.65
N SER A 282 -14.58 -13.64 6.54
CA SER A 282 -14.14 -14.33 7.75
C SER A 282 -13.85 -13.30 8.84
N THR A 283 -13.68 -13.75 10.08
CA THR A 283 -13.25 -12.91 11.20
C THR A 283 -11.84 -13.31 11.61
N VAL A 284 -10.91 -12.35 11.59
CA VAL A 284 -9.52 -12.55 12.02
C VAL A 284 -9.22 -11.49 13.07
N ASP A 285 -8.77 -11.92 14.25
CA ASP A 285 -8.44 -11.04 15.39
C ASP A 285 -9.58 -10.08 15.80
N GLY A 286 -10.83 -10.49 15.59
CA GLY A 286 -12.03 -9.69 15.86
C GLY A 286 -12.40 -8.71 14.75
N GLU A 287 -11.65 -8.66 13.65
CA GLU A 287 -11.91 -7.80 12.51
C GLU A 287 -12.48 -8.58 11.31
N LYS A 288 -13.28 -7.90 10.48
CA LYS A 288 -13.74 -8.47 9.21
C LYS A 288 -12.57 -8.58 8.23
N ALA A 289 -12.34 -9.78 7.73
CA ALA A 289 -11.37 -10.09 6.72
C ALA A 289 -12.04 -10.77 5.53
N TYR A 290 -11.52 -10.52 4.34
CA TYR A 290 -11.98 -11.09 3.10
C TYR A 290 -10.83 -11.86 2.46
N PHE A 291 -11.11 -13.08 2.03
CA PHE A 291 -10.15 -13.98 1.42
C PHE A 291 -10.59 -14.39 0.02
N SER A 292 -9.70 -14.32 -0.96
CA SER A 292 -9.97 -14.94 -2.26
C SER A 292 -9.91 -16.47 -2.17
N ASP A 293 -10.38 -17.11 -3.23
CA ASP A 293 -9.91 -18.45 -3.54
C ASP A 293 -8.40 -18.49 -3.82
N GLU A 294 -7.86 -19.71 -3.85
CA GLU A 294 -6.44 -19.93 -4.12
C GLU A 294 -6.07 -19.46 -5.52
N LEU A 295 -5.14 -18.52 -5.57
CA LEU A 295 -4.44 -18.10 -6.76
C LEU A 295 -3.26 -19.06 -7.01
N PHE A 296 -2.68 -19.00 -8.20
CA PHE A 296 -1.50 -19.80 -8.51
C PHE A 296 -0.33 -19.50 -7.56
N GLY A 297 0.65 -20.39 -7.51
CA GLY A 297 1.73 -20.31 -6.52
C GLY A 297 1.24 -20.46 -5.07
N GLY A 298 0.07 -21.06 -4.86
CA GLY A 298 -0.52 -21.33 -3.55
C GLY A 298 -0.86 -20.09 -2.74
N LYS A 299 -1.16 -18.96 -3.41
CA LYS A 299 -1.43 -17.69 -2.73
C LYS A 299 -2.92 -17.45 -2.52
N VAL A 300 -3.25 -16.63 -1.53
CA VAL A 300 -4.56 -16.02 -1.34
C VAL A 300 -4.38 -14.54 -1.11
N ILE A 301 -5.30 -13.70 -1.59
CA ILE A 301 -5.35 -12.31 -1.14
C ILE A 301 -6.16 -12.24 0.15
N LYS A 302 -5.60 -11.58 1.16
CA LYS A 302 -6.28 -11.20 2.39
C LYS A 302 -6.50 -9.70 2.36
N MET A 303 -7.75 -9.28 2.45
CA MET A 303 -8.13 -7.88 2.67
C MET A 303 -8.72 -7.75 4.07
N VAL A 304 -8.24 -6.80 4.86
CA VAL A 304 -8.84 -6.45 6.15
C VAL A 304 -9.35 -5.03 6.05
N ALA A 305 -10.61 -4.82 6.38
CA ALA A 305 -11.23 -3.51 6.32
C ALA A 305 -12.14 -3.31 7.53
N ASN A 306 -11.97 -2.17 8.21
CA ASN A 306 -12.87 -1.69 9.23
C ASN A 306 -13.11 -0.19 9.02
N GLU A 307 -13.86 0.46 9.91
CA GLU A 307 -14.21 1.88 9.78
C GLU A 307 -13.01 2.84 9.80
N LYS A 308 -11.80 2.38 10.15
CA LYS A 308 -10.59 3.20 10.31
C LYS A 308 -9.33 2.60 9.66
N SER A 309 -9.34 1.32 9.34
CA SER A 309 -8.20 0.59 8.78
C SER A 309 -8.57 -0.13 7.49
N TYR A 310 -7.58 -0.25 6.63
CA TYR A 310 -7.65 -1.01 5.39
C TYR A 310 -6.26 -1.59 5.13
N SER A 311 -6.21 -2.87 4.79
CA SER A 311 -5.00 -3.50 4.28
C SER A 311 -5.35 -4.57 3.25
N ALA A 312 -4.48 -4.74 2.27
CA ALA A 312 -4.55 -5.86 1.34
C ALA A 312 -3.16 -6.48 1.16
N SER A 313 -3.07 -7.81 1.25
CA SER A 313 -1.80 -8.52 1.18
C SER A 313 -1.97 -9.90 0.55
N LEU A 314 -0.91 -10.41 -0.10
CA LEU A 314 -0.84 -11.81 -0.51
C LEU A 314 -0.27 -12.65 0.63
N GLN A 315 -0.89 -13.80 0.87
CA GLN A 315 -0.48 -14.76 1.88
C GLN A 315 -0.37 -16.14 1.26
N ASP A 316 0.52 -16.96 1.81
CA ASP A 316 0.54 -18.39 1.53
C ASP A 316 -0.72 -19.03 2.12
N LYS A 317 -1.45 -19.79 1.29
CA LYS A 317 -2.62 -20.53 1.75
C LYS A 317 -2.24 -21.66 2.71
N ALA A 318 -1.13 -22.33 2.42
CA ALA A 318 -0.56 -23.42 3.19
C ALA A 318 0.91 -23.64 2.82
N ASP A 319 1.66 -24.30 3.71
CA ASP A 319 2.97 -24.85 3.37
C ASP A 319 2.78 -26.03 2.39
N VAL A 320 2.99 -25.75 1.11
CA VAL A 320 2.91 -26.75 0.05
C VAL A 320 4.30 -27.31 -0.24
N LYS A 321 4.47 -28.61 -0.06
CA LYS A 321 5.62 -29.35 -0.61
C LYS A 321 5.30 -29.71 -2.07
N LEU A 322 6.14 -29.26 -2.98
CA LEU A 322 6.04 -29.61 -4.40
C LEU A 322 6.88 -30.87 -4.65
N ASP A 323 6.27 -31.87 -5.28
CA ASP A 323 6.96 -33.12 -5.60
C ASP A 323 7.91 -32.92 -6.79
N ASP A 324 9.00 -33.69 -6.83
CA ASP A 324 9.95 -33.64 -7.95
C ASP A 324 9.30 -34.04 -9.29
N ALA A 325 8.24 -34.86 -9.23
CA ALA A 325 7.44 -35.25 -10.40
C ALA A 325 6.71 -34.07 -11.05
N ASP A 326 6.44 -32.98 -10.31
CA ASP A 326 5.80 -31.78 -10.83
C ASP A 326 6.78 -30.83 -11.55
N LYS A 327 8.09 -31.15 -11.55
CA LYS A 327 9.14 -30.36 -12.22
C LYS A 327 9.31 -30.70 -13.70
N GLU A 328 8.53 -31.62 -14.23
CA GLU A 328 8.43 -31.92 -15.65
C GLU A 328 6.99 -31.75 -16.15
N VAL A 329 6.83 -31.13 -17.31
CA VAL A 329 5.54 -31.02 -17.99
C VAL A 329 5.62 -31.58 -19.39
N SER A 330 4.47 -31.99 -19.92
CA SER A 330 4.35 -32.33 -21.34
C SER A 330 4.79 -31.15 -22.20
N THR A 331 5.60 -31.44 -23.22
CA THR A 331 6.00 -30.44 -24.22
C THR A 331 4.76 -29.90 -24.91
N LEU A 332 4.62 -28.57 -24.94
CA LEU A 332 3.49 -27.90 -25.57
C LEU A 332 3.61 -27.97 -27.10
N ALA A 333 2.50 -28.17 -27.80
CA ALA A 333 2.47 -28.07 -29.25
C ALA A 333 2.77 -26.64 -29.70
N VAL A 334 3.32 -26.46 -30.91
CA VAL A 334 3.63 -25.13 -31.48
C VAL A 334 2.41 -24.20 -31.44
N ALA A 335 1.23 -24.69 -31.82
CA ALA A 335 -0.01 -23.90 -31.80
C ALA A 335 -0.42 -23.45 -30.38
N ASP A 336 -0.16 -24.28 -29.36
CA ASP A 336 -0.43 -23.93 -27.96
C ASP A 336 0.58 -22.88 -27.46
N ILE A 337 1.85 -22.99 -27.86
CA ILE A 337 2.88 -21.99 -27.56
C ILE A 337 2.49 -20.62 -28.15
N GLU A 338 2.07 -20.59 -29.42
CA GLU A 338 1.65 -19.34 -30.08
C GLU A 338 0.44 -18.72 -29.38
N SER A 339 -0.58 -19.53 -29.09
CA SER A 339 -1.81 -19.08 -28.42
C SER A 339 -1.54 -18.54 -27.01
N LEU A 340 -0.63 -19.17 -26.26
CA LEU A 340 -0.20 -18.68 -24.94
C LEU A 340 0.55 -17.35 -25.04
N CYS A 341 1.45 -17.22 -26.02
CA CYS A 341 2.19 -15.98 -26.23
C CYS A 341 1.24 -14.83 -26.60
N ASP A 342 0.25 -15.08 -27.45
CA ASP A 342 -0.77 -14.08 -27.81
C ASP A 342 -1.58 -13.63 -26.60
N LEU A 343 -1.99 -14.56 -25.74
CA LEU A 343 -2.70 -14.21 -24.51
C LEU A 343 -1.83 -13.35 -23.58
N VAL A 344 -0.55 -13.68 -23.43
CA VAL A 344 0.39 -12.89 -22.61
C VAL A 344 0.61 -11.49 -23.20
N ILE A 345 0.72 -11.37 -24.52
CA ILE A 345 0.84 -10.10 -25.24
C ILE A 345 -0.41 -9.25 -25.01
N ASP A 346 -1.60 -9.83 -25.19
CA ASP A 346 -2.88 -9.16 -24.93
C ASP A 346 -2.95 -8.63 -23.49
N CYS A 347 -2.54 -9.43 -22.49
CA CYS A 347 -2.53 -9.00 -21.09
C CYS A 347 -1.62 -7.78 -20.87
N ALA A 348 -0.43 -7.78 -21.48
CA ALA A 348 0.50 -6.68 -21.35
C ALA A 348 -0.02 -5.40 -22.04
N ASP A 349 -0.70 -5.55 -23.18
CA ASP A 349 -1.30 -4.43 -23.91
C ASP A 349 -2.51 -3.83 -23.18
N GLU A 350 -3.38 -4.67 -22.62
CA GLU A 350 -4.49 -4.23 -21.76
C GLU A 350 -3.96 -3.45 -20.54
N LEU A 351 -2.88 -3.94 -19.91
CA LEU A 351 -2.24 -3.25 -18.78
C LEU A 351 -1.60 -1.92 -19.20
N ALA A 352 -0.91 -1.88 -20.34
CA ALA A 352 -0.31 -0.65 -20.85
C ALA A 352 -1.38 0.42 -21.10
N GLY A 353 -2.54 0.05 -21.68
CA GLY A 353 -3.67 0.95 -21.87
C GLY A 353 -4.30 1.46 -20.57
N ALA A 354 -4.23 0.67 -19.50
CA ALA A 354 -4.77 1.04 -18.18
C ALA A 354 -3.85 1.97 -17.38
N LYS A 355 -2.55 2.04 -17.70
CA LYS A 355 -1.55 2.84 -16.96
C LYS A 355 -2.02 4.27 -16.69
N ASP A 356 -2.22 5.04 -17.76
CA ASP A 356 -2.52 6.47 -17.66
C ASP A 356 -3.98 6.70 -17.23
N THR A 357 -4.88 5.79 -17.61
CA THR A 357 -6.33 6.00 -17.44
C THR A 357 -6.86 5.56 -16.08
N VAL A 358 -6.14 4.68 -15.38
CA VAL A 358 -6.56 4.03 -14.14
C VAL A 358 -5.54 4.23 -13.03
N PHE A 359 -4.27 3.88 -13.26
CA PHE A 359 -3.25 3.89 -12.19
C PHE A 359 -2.68 5.29 -11.92
N ASP A 360 -2.45 6.08 -12.96
CA ASP A 360 -2.03 7.48 -12.79
C ASP A 360 -3.13 8.33 -12.15
N LYS A 361 -4.41 8.10 -12.52
CA LYS A 361 -5.55 8.72 -11.83
C LYS A 361 -5.65 8.33 -10.35
N GLY A 362 -5.37 7.06 -10.02
CA GLY A 362 -5.23 6.61 -8.63
C GLY A 362 -4.14 7.39 -7.88
N SER A 363 -3.06 7.73 -8.56
CA SER A 363 -2.00 8.57 -8.01
C SER A 363 -2.39 10.03 -7.81
N ASP A 364 -3.20 10.58 -8.70
CA ASP A 364 -3.69 11.96 -8.62
C ASP A 364 -4.72 12.12 -7.49
N VAL A 365 -5.68 11.21 -7.38
CA VAL A 365 -6.71 11.28 -6.33
C VAL A 365 -6.11 11.21 -4.92
N LYS A 366 -4.97 10.52 -4.73
CA LYS A 366 -4.25 10.52 -3.45
C LYS A 366 -3.65 11.89 -3.11
N ASN A 367 -3.16 12.62 -4.11
CA ASN A 367 -2.68 13.99 -3.89
C ASN A 367 -3.84 14.92 -3.53
N ASP A 368 -5.00 14.73 -4.18
CA ASP A 368 -6.21 15.48 -3.88
C ASP A 368 -6.75 15.18 -2.48
N LEU A 369 -6.72 13.91 -2.05
CA LEU A 369 -7.06 13.50 -0.67
C LEU A 369 -6.18 14.22 0.36
N LEU A 370 -4.86 14.23 0.15
CA LEU A 370 -3.94 14.92 1.06
C LEU A 370 -4.17 16.43 1.09
N LYS A 371 -4.45 17.02 -0.07
CA LYS A 371 -4.80 18.44 -0.18
C LYS A 371 -6.10 18.73 0.57
N ALA A 372 -7.15 17.93 0.36
CA ALA A 372 -8.42 18.05 1.07
C ALA A 372 -8.21 17.96 2.59
N GLY A 373 -7.36 17.06 3.06
CA GLY A 373 -6.98 16.93 4.46
C GLY A 373 -6.27 18.15 5.02
N LYS A 374 -5.33 18.72 4.26
CA LYS A 374 -4.63 19.96 4.61
C LYS A 374 -5.61 21.13 4.70
N ASP A 375 -6.48 21.28 3.70
CA ASP A 375 -7.45 22.36 3.64
C ASP A 375 -8.49 22.24 4.76
N ALA A 376 -8.94 21.03 5.08
CA ALA A 376 -9.83 20.76 6.20
C ALA A 376 -9.19 21.11 7.55
N SER A 377 -7.91 20.73 7.74
CA SER A 377 -7.16 21.08 8.96
C SER A 377 -6.99 22.59 9.09
N ALA A 378 -6.68 23.29 7.99
CA ALA A 378 -6.48 24.74 7.98
C ALA A 378 -7.78 25.53 8.16
N ALA A 379 -8.94 24.94 7.85
CA ALA A 379 -10.24 25.54 8.08
C ALA A 379 -10.64 25.56 9.57
N LEU A 380 -9.96 24.82 10.43
CA LEU A 380 -10.13 24.92 11.88
C LEU A 380 -9.50 26.22 12.38
N GLY A 381 -10.35 27.17 12.79
CA GLY A 381 -9.89 28.35 13.53
C GLY A 381 -9.63 28.04 15.01
N ASP A 382 -8.98 28.99 15.71
CA ASP A 382 -8.65 28.84 17.14
C ASP A 382 -9.90 28.70 18.04
N ASP A 383 -11.04 29.27 17.61
CA ASP A 383 -12.33 29.20 18.29
C ASP A 383 -13.25 28.08 17.76
N ALA A 384 -12.71 27.13 16.98
CA ALA A 384 -13.50 26.03 16.44
C ALA A 384 -14.19 25.23 17.55
N ASP A 385 -15.45 24.85 17.31
CA ASP A 385 -16.17 23.95 18.20
C ASP A 385 -15.37 22.66 18.41
N LYS A 386 -15.25 22.22 19.67
CA LYS A 386 -14.41 21.07 20.04
C LYS A 386 -14.82 19.79 19.33
N ALA A 387 -16.13 19.58 19.10
CA ALA A 387 -16.61 18.39 18.41
C ALA A 387 -16.33 18.50 16.90
N VAL A 388 -16.47 19.68 16.29
CA VAL A 388 -16.06 19.91 14.89
C VAL A 388 -14.57 19.68 14.69
N ALA A 389 -13.72 20.20 15.58
CA ALA A 389 -12.28 19.98 15.55
C ALA A 389 -11.93 18.49 15.70
N SER A 390 -12.57 17.80 16.65
CA SER A 390 -12.39 16.35 16.85
C SER A 390 -12.78 15.55 15.62
N ASN A 391 -13.93 15.86 14.99
CA ASN A 391 -14.40 15.16 13.81
C ASN A 391 -13.46 15.35 12.62
N THR A 392 -13.01 16.59 12.42
CA THR A 392 -12.06 16.94 11.36
C THR A 392 -10.74 16.20 11.53
N GLN A 393 -10.19 16.19 12.75
CA GLN A 393 -8.96 15.47 13.03
C GLN A 393 -9.12 13.96 12.84
N ALA A 394 -10.24 13.38 13.28
CA ALA A 394 -10.52 11.96 13.05
C ALA A 394 -10.55 11.61 11.55
N MET A 395 -11.16 12.47 10.72
CA MET A 395 -11.23 12.29 9.27
C MET A 395 -9.83 12.39 8.63
N VAL A 396 -9.07 13.40 9.05
CA VAL A 396 -7.71 13.67 8.60
C VAL A 396 -6.76 12.52 8.97
N ARG A 397 -6.97 11.86 10.13
CA ARG A 397 -6.25 10.64 10.53
C ARG A 397 -6.55 9.42 9.66
N MET A 398 -7.66 9.41 8.91
CA MET A 398 -8.01 8.30 8.01
C MET A 398 -7.37 8.44 6.62
N LEU A 399 -6.72 9.58 6.30
CA LEU A 399 -6.09 9.81 4.99
C LEU A 399 -5.09 8.72 4.58
N PRO A 400 -4.16 8.27 5.45
CA PRO A 400 -3.28 7.15 5.10
C PRO A 400 -4.06 5.89 4.67
N THR A 401 -5.14 5.59 5.40
CA THR A 401 -6.00 4.45 5.10
C THR A 401 -6.67 4.59 3.74
N PHE A 402 -7.20 5.78 3.42
CA PHE A 402 -7.79 6.07 2.11
C PHE A 402 -6.77 5.91 0.96
N THR A 403 -5.52 6.34 1.18
CA THR A 403 -4.47 6.15 0.16
C THR A 403 -4.12 4.68 -0.07
N ARG A 404 -4.01 3.88 0.99
CA ARG A 404 -3.70 2.44 0.89
C ARG A 404 -4.81 1.64 0.23
N MET A 405 -6.06 2.01 0.48
CA MET A 405 -7.24 1.43 -0.14
C MET A 405 -7.13 1.47 -1.68
N VAL A 406 -6.56 2.54 -2.23
CA VAL A 406 -6.40 2.70 -3.68
C VAL A 406 -5.33 1.77 -4.24
N ASP A 407 -4.21 1.52 -3.56
CA ASP A 407 -3.04 0.90 -4.21
C ASP A 407 -2.78 -0.56 -3.81
N GLN A 408 -2.89 -0.88 -2.52
CA GLN A 408 -2.40 -2.16 -1.99
C GLN A 408 -3.01 -3.40 -2.67
N PRO A 409 -4.33 -3.46 -2.93
CA PRO A 409 -4.94 -4.60 -3.61
C PRO A 409 -4.35 -4.83 -5.00
N SER A 410 -4.25 -3.75 -5.77
CA SER A 410 -3.79 -3.79 -7.16
C SER A 410 -2.31 -4.11 -7.23
N MET A 411 -1.47 -3.51 -6.38
CA MET A 411 -0.04 -3.84 -6.32
C MET A 411 0.18 -5.33 -6.07
N ALA A 412 -0.54 -5.88 -5.08
CA ALA A 412 -0.45 -7.29 -4.72
C ALA A 412 -0.81 -8.19 -5.91
N LEU A 413 -1.99 -7.99 -6.50
CA LEU A 413 -2.49 -8.81 -7.60
C LEU A 413 -1.67 -8.66 -8.89
N LEU A 414 -1.24 -7.44 -9.23
CA LEU A 414 -0.43 -7.18 -10.42
C LEU A 414 0.95 -7.85 -10.32
N ALA A 415 1.63 -7.72 -9.18
CA ALA A 415 2.91 -8.39 -8.95
C ALA A 415 2.78 -9.91 -9.12
N HIS A 416 1.71 -10.46 -8.57
CA HIS A 416 1.41 -11.88 -8.62
C HIS A 416 1.13 -12.36 -10.05
N SER A 417 0.27 -11.66 -10.78
CA SER A 417 -0.06 -11.94 -12.17
C SER A 417 1.18 -11.88 -13.07
N ALA A 418 2.04 -10.88 -12.91
CA ALA A 418 3.29 -10.79 -13.68
C ALA A 418 4.21 -12.00 -13.43
N LYS A 419 4.33 -12.45 -12.18
CA LYS A 419 5.10 -13.65 -11.83
C LYS A 419 4.50 -14.92 -12.44
N ALA A 420 3.18 -15.05 -12.44
CA ALA A 420 2.49 -16.18 -13.06
C ALA A 420 2.70 -16.20 -14.58
N LEU A 421 2.55 -15.06 -15.27
CA LEU A 421 2.84 -14.95 -16.71
C LEU A 421 4.29 -15.26 -17.03
N GLY A 422 5.24 -14.81 -16.20
CA GLY A 422 6.65 -15.20 -16.31
C GLY A 422 6.85 -16.72 -16.27
N GLY A 423 6.18 -17.40 -15.33
CA GLY A 423 6.19 -18.87 -15.24
C GLY A 423 5.58 -19.54 -16.49
N VAL A 424 4.49 -19.00 -17.04
CA VAL A 424 3.89 -19.50 -18.30
C VAL A 424 4.90 -19.39 -19.45
N LEU A 425 5.60 -18.26 -19.57
CA LEU A 425 6.61 -18.05 -20.61
C LEU A 425 7.87 -18.93 -20.41
N ASP A 426 8.21 -19.29 -19.18
CA ASP A 426 9.29 -20.24 -18.90
C ASP A 426 8.97 -21.62 -19.51
N ILE A 427 7.73 -22.09 -19.35
CA ILE A 427 7.28 -23.37 -19.92
C ILE A 427 7.18 -23.31 -21.45
N ALA A 428 6.65 -22.20 -21.99
CA ALA A 428 6.57 -21.97 -23.43
C ALA A 428 7.97 -21.95 -24.08
N ALA A 429 8.94 -21.28 -23.44
CA ALA A 429 10.33 -21.22 -23.91
C ALA A 429 11.06 -22.55 -23.77
N ALA A 430 10.75 -23.35 -22.75
CA ALA A 430 11.31 -24.70 -22.63
C ALA A 430 10.77 -25.61 -23.74
N SER A 431 9.46 -25.55 -23.99
CA SER A 431 8.80 -26.34 -25.05
C SER A 431 9.28 -25.94 -26.45
N SER A 432 9.47 -24.64 -26.72
CA SER A 432 9.90 -24.16 -28.04
C SER A 432 11.28 -24.68 -28.47
N LYS A 433 12.15 -25.04 -27.52
CA LYS A 433 13.47 -25.64 -27.78
C LYS A 433 13.41 -27.07 -28.29
N GLN A 434 12.27 -27.74 -28.13
CA GLN A 434 12.07 -29.13 -28.55
C GLN A 434 11.71 -29.28 -30.03
N TYR A 435 11.47 -28.17 -30.72
CA TYR A 435 11.14 -28.14 -32.15
C TYR A 435 12.30 -27.56 -32.96
N GLU A 436 12.48 -28.02 -34.20
CA GLU A 436 13.49 -27.51 -35.15
C GLU A 436 12.89 -26.52 -36.15
#